data_AF-A0A2N7DJS9-F1
#
_entry.id   AF-A0A2N7DJS9-F1
#
_cell.length_a   1.000
_cell.length_b   1.000
_cell.length_c   1.000
_cell.angle_alpha   90.00
_cell.angle_beta   90.00
_cell.angle_gamma   90.00
#
_symmetry.space_group_name_H-M   'P 1'
#
loop_
_entity.id
_entity.type
_entity.pdbx_description
1 polymer ?
#
loop_
_entity_poly.entity_id
_entity_poly.type
_entity_poly.pdbx_seq_one_letter_code
_entity_poly.pdbx_strand_id
1 'polypeptide(L)'
;MKKLHLSILAVAILAGCSATSPAPQVKKEFNYDLTKYNLDATKAPAQNFDLTKWKITLPELTTEGSRKGKALEINRHDLGNTQTPYVHPEWFYTDPKTGALVFVAPNEAPTTPNSKNTRSELRGMLAEKYDDPKTNFVIASHPDASEYGAIGGQLKATLAVDQVSTSGEYRKNNAFAVVIGQIHGSDNEPLKILYRKLPGHEFGSLSWNYELNPIPELQDARDSNGKKLRKDIRHNVFGTYNLREHHDDPQDGIRLGEIFSYEVNVEGDIMKLTFTKNPGEANEIVKTFDVNLAEGNYQGHEVDQGYQADWMYYKAGVYNQCNTKASSSNCEWRGMEAGDYAQASFYELELNQ
;
A
#
# COMPACT_ATOMS: atom_id res chain seq x y z
N MET A 1 -6.98 -39.99 68.81
CA MET A 1 -7.48 -38.72 68.23
C MET A 1 -6.68 -38.42 66.97
N LYS A 2 -7.40 -38.16 65.88
CA LYS A 2 -7.01 -37.59 64.57
C LYS A 2 -5.93 -38.30 63.74
N LYS A 3 -6.41 -39.03 62.73
CA LYS A 3 -5.67 -39.55 61.58
C LYS A 3 -5.32 -38.41 60.60
N LEU A 4 -4.18 -38.64 59.94
CA LEU A 4 -3.55 -37.95 58.82
C LEU A 4 -4.52 -37.60 57.68
N HIS A 5 -4.34 -36.44 57.04
CA HIS A 5 -4.35 -36.30 55.58
C HIS A 5 -3.43 -35.15 55.17
N LEU A 6 -2.32 -35.53 54.53
CA LEU A 6 -1.34 -34.67 53.88
C LEU A 6 -1.83 -34.45 52.44
N SER A 7 -2.35 -33.26 52.14
CA SER A 7 -2.77 -32.90 50.78
C SER A 7 -1.57 -32.36 50.01
N ILE A 8 -1.09 -33.15 49.04
CA ILE A 8 -0.13 -32.73 48.02
C ILE A 8 -0.91 -31.89 47.00
N LEU A 9 -0.64 -30.59 46.94
CA LEU A 9 -1.16 -29.72 45.89
C LEU A 9 -0.11 -29.66 44.76
N ALA A 10 -0.31 -30.47 43.72
CA ALA A 10 0.43 -30.35 42.48
C ALA A 10 -0.14 -29.16 41.69
N VAL A 11 0.64 -28.09 41.56
CA VAL A 11 0.33 -26.97 40.66
C VAL A 11 0.72 -27.40 39.25
N ALA A 12 -0.28 -27.78 38.45
CA ALA A 12 -0.12 -27.95 37.02
C ALA A 12 -0.13 -26.56 36.36
N ILE A 13 1.03 -26.14 35.84
CA ILE A 13 1.12 -24.98 34.95
C ILE A 13 0.54 -25.42 33.60
N LEU A 14 -0.71 -25.07 33.35
CA LEU A 14 -1.28 -25.15 32.00
C LEU A 14 -0.70 -23.99 31.20
N ALA A 15 0.31 -24.30 30.39
CA ALA A 15 0.72 -23.46 29.27
C ALA A 15 -0.47 -23.37 28.30
N GLY A 16 -1.20 -22.27 28.36
CA GLY A 16 -2.21 -21.95 27.37
C GLY A 16 -1.51 -21.63 26.05
N CYS A 17 -1.55 -22.55 25.09
CA CYS A 17 -1.25 -22.24 23.71
C CYS A 17 -2.24 -21.17 23.25
N SER A 18 -1.73 -19.98 22.93
CA SER A 18 -2.46 -18.97 22.18
C SER A 18 -2.89 -19.60 20.86
N ALA A 19 -4.18 -19.90 20.72
CA ALA A 19 -4.75 -20.25 19.43
C ALA A 19 -4.65 -19.00 18.56
N THR A 20 -3.75 -19.04 17.58
CA THR A 20 -3.70 -18.07 16.49
C THR A 20 -5.04 -18.12 15.76
N SER A 21 -5.72 -16.97 15.67
CA SER A 21 -6.96 -16.83 14.89
C SER A 21 -6.72 -17.27 13.45
N PRO A 22 -7.65 -18.02 12.82
CA PRO A 22 -7.48 -18.44 11.45
C PRO A 22 -7.57 -17.23 10.52
N ALA A 23 -6.58 -17.08 9.62
CA ALA A 23 -6.63 -16.13 8.53
C ALA A 23 -7.92 -16.31 7.70
N PRO A 24 -8.55 -15.23 7.20
CA PRO A 24 -9.74 -15.36 6.38
C PRO A 24 -9.47 -16.24 5.16
N GLN A 25 -10.36 -17.20 4.96
CA GLN A 25 -10.27 -18.22 3.93
C GLN A 25 -10.52 -17.58 2.56
N VAL A 26 -9.47 -17.41 1.75
CA VAL A 26 -9.60 -17.20 0.31
C VAL A 26 -10.38 -18.40 -0.24
N LYS A 27 -11.64 -18.19 -0.64
CA LYS A 27 -12.56 -19.27 -1.06
C LYS A 27 -12.15 -19.97 -2.37
N LYS A 28 -11.05 -19.54 -3.00
CA LYS A 28 -10.54 -20.10 -4.25
C LYS A 28 -9.02 -20.19 -4.15
N GLU A 29 -8.49 -21.41 -4.08
CA GLU A 29 -7.05 -21.62 -4.24
C GLU A 29 -6.68 -21.32 -5.69
N PHE A 30 -5.76 -20.38 -5.90
CA PHE A 30 -5.16 -20.14 -7.19
C PHE A 30 -3.88 -20.98 -7.30
N ASN A 31 -3.81 -21.84 -8.31
CA ASN A 31 -2.64 -22.67 -8.58
C ASN A 31 -1.64 -21.90 -9.46
N TYR A 32 -0.98 -20.90 -8.88
CA TYR A 32 0.13 -20.21 -9.55
C TYR A 32 1.43 -20.99 -9.32
N ASP A 33 2.29 -21.05 -10.34
CA ASP A 33 3.69 -21.42 -10.12
C ASP A 33 4.43 -20.25 -9.47
N LEU A 34 4.48 -20.27 -8.13
CA LEU A 34 5.18 -19.27 -7.34
C LEU A 34 6.70 -19.53 -7.26
N THR A 35 7.17 -20.68 -7.73
CA THR A 35 8.61 -21.02 -7.64
C THR A 35 9.46 -20.09 -8.49
N LYS A 36 8.87 -19.48 -9.53
CA LYS A 36 9.51 -18.48 -10.38
C LYS A 36 9.97 -17.22 -9.64
N TYR A 37 9.40 -16.92 -8.47
CA TYR A 37 9.79 -15.76 -7.64
C TYR A 37 10.94 -16.07 -6.67
N ASN A 38 11.32 -17.35 -6.51
CA ASN A 38 12.47 -17.78 -5.72
C ASN A 38 12.48 -17.25 -4.26
N LEU A 39 11.31 -17.23 -3.60
CA LEU A 39 11.16 -16.78 -2.22
C LEU A 39 11.34 -17.95 -1.24
N ASP A 40 11.97 -17.69 -0.09
CA ASP A 40 12.13 -18.68 0.98
C ASP A 40 11.21 -18.32 2.16
N ALA A 41 10.21 -19.17 2.42
CA ALA A 41 9.22 -18.97 3.48
C ALA A 41 9.80 -19.00 4.91
N THR A 42 11.04 -19.45 5.07
CA THR A 42 11.74 -19.46 6.37
C THR A 42 12.56 -18.19 6.61
N LYS A 43 12.67 -17.31 5.61
CA LYS A 43 13.47 -16.08 5.66
C LYS A 43 12.62 -14.88 6.04
N ALA A 44 13.27 -13.90 6.65
CA ALA A 44 12.64 -12.61 6.94
C ALA A 44 12.50 -11.75 5.66
N PRO A 45 11.67 -10.70 5.65
CA PRO A 45 11.46 -9.83 4.50
C PRO A 45 12.73 -9.37 3.79
N ALA A 46 13.69 -8.79 4.53
CA ALA A 46 14.93 -8.25 3.96
C ALA A 46 15.85 -9.32 3.34
N GLN A 47 15.62 -10.59 3.65
CA GLN A 47 16.40 -11.71 3.11
C GLN A 47 15.80 -12.26 1.81
N ASN A 48 14.52 -11.99 1.54
CA ASN A 48 13.84 -12.31 0.27
C ASN A 48 13.78 -11.11 -0.69
N PHE A 49 13.78 -9.88 -0.16
CA PHE A 49 13.61 -8.64 -0.92
C PHE A 49 14.71 -7.63 -0.59
N ASP A 50 15.17 -6.86 -1.60
CA ASP A 50 16.06 -5.72 -1.36
C ASP A 50 15.28 -4.57 -0.71
N LEU A 51 15.36 -4.51 0.62
CA LEU A 51 14.76 -3.45 1.42
C LEU A 51 15.73 -2.31 1.74
N THR A 52 16.94 -2.32 1.17
CA THR A 52 17.97 -1.36 1.51
C THR A 52 17.62 0.06 1.09
N LYS A 53 16.74 0.28 0.11
CA LYS A 53 16.28 1.62 -0.31
C LYS A 53 14.94 2.02 0.28
N TRP A 54 14.52 1.41 1.39
CA TRP A 54 13.18 1.63 1.93
C TRP A 54 13.20 1.90 3.42
N LYS A 55 12.35 2.81 3.87
CA LYS A 55 11.82 2.75 5.23
C LYS A 55 10.43 2.13 5.21
N ILE A 56 9.89 1.80 6.37
CA ILE A 56 8.47 1.44 6.52
C ILE A 56 7.81 2.27 7.63
N THR A 57 6.54 2.62 7.43
CA THR A 57 5.65 3.12 8.50
C THR A 57 4.61 2.04 8.79
N LEU A 58 4.42 1.72 10.07
CA LEU A 58 3.51 0.69 10.56
C LEU A 58 2.30 1.28 11.33
N PRO A 59 1.17 0.55 11.42
CA PRO A 59 -0.04 1.01 12.10
C PRO A 59 0.06 0.81 13.62
N GLU A 60 1.14 1.26 14.23
CA GLU A 60 1.42 1.13 15.66
C GLU A 60 2.14 2.38 16.19
N LEU A 61 2.07 2.65 17.49
CA LEU A 61 2.83 3.73 18.11
C LEU A 61 4.25 3.28 18.46
N THR A 62 5.23 4.14 18.19
CA THR A 62 6.53 4.04 18.86
C THR A 62 6.35 4.22 20.37
N THR A 63 6.85 3.28 21.17
CA THR A 63 6.69 3.26 22.62
C THR A 63 7.81 3.98 23.38
N GLU A 64 8.96 4.17 22.73
CA GLU A 64 10.20 4.69 23.33
C GLU A 64 10.96 5.67 22.41
N GLY A 65 12.01 6.31 22.95
CA GLY A 65 12.87 7.22 22.20
C GLY A 65 12.22 8.54 21.80
N SER A 66 12.91 9.30 20.93
CA SER A 66 12.49 10.65 20.48
C SER A 66 11.20 10.67 19.65
N ARG A 67 10.78 9.51 19.14
CA ARG A 67 9.56 9.33 18.35
C ARG A 67 8.38 8.77 19.15
N LYS A 68 8.52 8.58 20.47
CA LYS A 68 7.44 8.06 21.33
C LYS A 68 6.10 8.77 21.07
N GLY A 69 5.05 7.98 20.87
CA GLY A 69 3.70 8.46 20.59
C GLY A 69 3.45 8.86 19.12
N LYS A 70 4.40 8.65 18.21
CA LYS A 70 4.21 8.78 16.76
C LYS A 70 4.05 7.39 16.13
N ALA A 71 3.53 7.34 14.90
CA ALA A 71 3.52 6.11 14.12
C ALA A 71 4.93 5.49 14.04
N LEU A 72 4.99 4.17 14.25
CA LEU A 72 6.21 3.38 14.25
C LEU A 72 6.82 3.42 12.86
N GLU A 73 8.10 3.76 12.82
CA GLU A 73 8.90 3.76 11.62
C GLU A 73 10.17 2.95 11.84
N ILE A 74 10.44 2.05 10.90
CA ILE A 74 11.72 1.36 10.81
C ILE A 74 12.49 2.02 9.69
N ASN A 75 13.66 2.56 10.02
CA ASN A 75 14.49 3.28 9.07
C ASN A 75 15.12 2.32 8.05
N ARG A 76 15.72 2.93 7.02
CA ARG A 76 16.41 2.26 5.92
C ARG A 76 17.43 1.22 6.36
N HIS A 77 18.28 1.58 7.31
CA HIS A 77 19.35 0.73 7.79
C HIS A 77 18.82 -0.54 8.47
N ASP A 78 17.86 -0.36 9.39
CA ASP A 78 17.28 -1.48 10.14
C ASP A 78 16.37 -2.35 9.27
N LEU A 79 15.62 -1.75 8.35
CA LEU A 79 14.71 -2.48 7.46
C LEU A 79 15.48 -3.30 6.40
N GLY A 80 16.58 -2.77 5.87
CA GLY A 80 17.43 -3.44 4.90
C GLY A 80 18.46 -4.42 5.49
N ASN A 81 18.53 -4.57 6.81
CA ASN A 81 19.51 -5.42 7.47
C ASN A 81 19.16 -6.91 7.28
N THR A 82 20.09 -7.71 6.74
CA THR A 82 19.87 -9.15 6.50
C THR A 82 20.44 -10.05 7.59
N GLN A 83 21.30 -9.51 8.47
CA GLN A 83 21.93 -10.22 9.59
C GLN A 83 21.04 -10.23 10.83
N THR A 84 20.41 -9.10 11.14
CA THR A 84 19.41 -8.93 12.19
C THR A 84 18.13 -8.36 11.59
N PRO A 85 17.42 -9.16 10.75
CA PRO A 85 16.35 -8.63 9.94
C PRO A 85 15.12 -8.27 10.76
N TYR A 86 14.47 -7.18 10.38
CA TYR A 86 13.23 -6.73 10.98
C TYR A 86 12.04 -7.57 10.51
N VAL A 87 11.16 -7.93 11.45
CA VAL A 87 9.86 -8.56 11.22
C VAL A 87 8.86 -7.98 12.22
N HIS A 88 7.67 -7.63 11.75
CA HIS A 88 6.53 -7.37 12.61
C HIS A 88 5.50 -8.49 12.48
N PRO A 89 5.17 -9.23 13.56
CA PRO A 89 4.35 -10.45 13.47
C PRO A 89 2.93 -10.21 12.93
N GLU A 90 2.42 -8.98 13.04
CA GLU A 90 1.05 -8.65 12.61
C GLU A 90 0.99 -7.78 11.35
N TRP A 91 2.00 -6.94 11.09
CA TRP A 91 1.87 -5.82 10.16
C TRP A 91 2.81 -5.91 8.95
N PHE A 92 3.92 -6.63 9.10
CA PHE A 92 4.99 -6.71 8.10
C PHE A 92 5.84 -7.97 8.29
N TYR A 93 5.56 -9.01 7.51
CA TYR A 93 6.19 -10.33 7.71
C TYR A 93 6.27 -11.13 6.41
N THR A 94 7.02 -12.23 6.46
CA THR A 94 7.06 -13.22 5.39
C THR A 94 5.94 -14.22 5.58
N ASP A 95 5.12 -14.45 4.55
CA ASP A 95 4.13 -15.52 4.56
C ASP A 95 4.82 -16.90 4.70
N PRO A 96 4.47 -17.70 5.72
CA PRO A 96 5.19 -18.94 6.04
C PRO A 96 4.92 -20.09 5.06
N LYS A 97 4.06 -19.91 4.04
CA LYS A 97 3.78 -20.92 3.01
C LYS A 97 4.46 -20.58 1.69
N THR A 98 4.47 -19.31 1.33
CA THR A 98 4.85 -18.84 -0.02
C THR A 98 6.15 -18.03 -0.03
N GLY A 99 6.59 -17.49 1.10
CA GLY A 99 7.71 -16.56 1.16
C GLY A 99 7.37 -15.12 0.74
N ALA A 100 6.11 -14.84 0.39
CA ALA A 100 5.65 -13.51 0.00
C ALA A 100 5.83 -12.49 1.14
N LEU A 101 6.09 -11.23 0.77
CA LEU A 101 6.13 -10.12 1.70
C LEU A 101 4.72 -9.60 1.98
N VAL A 102 4.25 -9.76 3.21
CA VAL A 102 2.89 -9.41 3.63
C VAL A 102 2.87 -8.05 4.32
N PHE A 103 1.97 -7.18 3.87
CA PHE A 103 1.64 -5.90 4.51
C PHE A 103 0.20 -5.95 5.01
N VAL A 104 -0.05 -5.48 6.23
CA VAL A 104 -1.39 -5.45 6.84
C VAL A 104 -1.65 -4.09 7.48
N ALA A 105 -2.84 -3.51 7.25
CA ALA A 105 -3.27 -2.29 7.93
C ALA A 105 -4.75 -2.33 8.34
N PRO A 106 -5.08 -2.21 9.63
CA PRO A 106 -6.46 -2.18 10.14
C PRO A 106 -7.19 -0.89 9.76
N ASN A 107 -8.52 -0.85 9.79
CA ASN A 107 -9.29 0.39 9.52
C ASN A 107 -9.02 1.50 10.56
N GLU A 108 -8.69 1.13 11.80
CA GLU A 108 -8.37 2.05 12.87
C GLU A 108 -7.09 1.65 13.60
N ALA A 109 -6.12 2.56 13.57
CA ALA A 109 -4.82 2.47 14.22
C ALA A 109 -4.14 3.85 14.16
N PRO A 110 -2.98 4.04 14.79
CA PRO A 110 -2.19 5.27 14.64
C PRO A 110 -1.91 5.63 13.17
N THR A 111 -1.96 6.92 12.87
CA THR A 111 -1.67 7.48 11.54
C THR A 111 -0.59 8.56 11.61
N THR A 112 -0.17 9.08 10.46
CA THR A 112 0.75 10.22 10.36
C THR A 112 -0.03 11.55 10.33
N PRO A 113 0.60 12.69 10.69
CA PRO A 113 -0.11 13.97 10.88
C PRO A 113 -1.02 14.42 9.72
N ASN A 114 -0.61 14.13 8.48
CA ASN A 114 -1.31 14.58 7.27
C ASN A 114 -2.24 13.51 6.69
N SER A 115 -2.47 12.40 7.40
CA SER A 115 -3.30 11.30 6.92
C SER A 115 -4.28 10.82 7.98
N LYS A 116 -5.50 10.51 7.50
CA LYS A 116 -6.55 9.87 8.30
C LYS A 116 -6.56 8.35 8.18
N ASN A 117 -5.64 7.81 7.38
CA ASN A 117 -5.61 6.43 6.92
C ASN A 117 -4.39 5.73 7.50
N THR A 118 -4.58 4.49 7.93
CA THR A 118 -3.55 3.61 8.46
C THR A 118 -2.71 3.04 7.32
N ARG A 119 -1.49 2.58 7.65
CA ARG A 119 -0.61 1.98 6.65
C ARG A 119 0.37 1.00 7.27
N SER A 120 0.69 -0.04 6.51
CA SER A 120 1.94 -0.77 6.55
C SER A 120 2.55 -0.58 5.17
N GLU A 121 3.43 0.42 5.04
CA GLU A 121 3.79 0.93 3.72
C GLU A 121 5.22 1.46 3.68
N LEU A 122 5.91 1.06 2.62
CA LEU A 122 7.27 1.46 2.32
C LEU A 122 7.32 2.87 1.73
N ARG A 123 8.40 3.58 2.01
CA ARG A 123 8.76 4.84 1.36
C ARG A 123 10.20 4.76 0.86
N GLY A 124 10.42 5.07 -0.41
CA GLY A 124 11.74 5.03 -1.06
C GLY A 124 12.69 6.05 -0.41
N MET A 125 13.86 5.59 0.01
CA MET A 125 14.90 6.37 0.69
C MET A 125 16.23 6.13 -0.05
N LEU A 126 16.59 7.03 -0.96
CA LEU A 126 17.86 6.96 -1.70
C LEU A 126 19.06 7.46 -0.87
N ALA A 127 18.78 8.16 0.23
CA ALA A 127 19.74 8.65 1.23
C ALA A 127 19.15 8.50 2.64
N GLU A 128 20.02 8.54 3.66
CA GLU A 128 19.66 8.25 5.06
C GLU A 128 18.72 9.30 5.69
N LYS A 129 18.91 10.57 5.35
CA LYS A 129 18.16 11.67 5.96
C LYS A 129 16.93 12.04 5.14
N TYR A 130 15.85 12.38 5.82
CA TYR A 130 14.58 12.76 5.20
C TYR A 130 14.62 14.13 4.51
N ASP A 131 15.40 15.05 5.07
CA ASP A 131 15.56 16.43 4.62
C ASP A 131 16.70 16.61 3.61
N ASP A 132 17.41 15.54 3.28
CA ASP A 132 18.44 15.52 2.23
C ASP A 132 17.76 15.33 0.86
N PRO A 133 17.86 16.28 -0.09
CA PRO A 133 17.29 16.12 -1.44
C PRO A 133 17.68 14.81 -2.11
N LYS A 134 18.87 14.28 -1.82
CA LYS A 134 19.36 13.01 -2.36
C LYS A 134 18.54 11.79 -1.92
N THR A 135 17.60 11.94 -0.99
CA THR A 135 16.69 10.85 -0.62
C THR A 135 15.57 10.62 -1.64
N ASN A 136 15.32 11.60 -2.52
CA ASN A 136 14.24 11.63 -3.50
C ASN A 136 14.78 11.58 -4.93
N PHE A 137 13.87 11.35 -5.88
CA PHE A 137 14.14 11.49 -7.31
C PHE A 137 13.35 12.68 -7.88
N VAL A 138 13.74 13.11 -9.08
CA VAL A 138 13.00 14.10 -9.88
C VAL A 138 12.87 13.62 -11.33
N ILE A 139 12.05 14.29 -12.14
CA ILE A 139 12.06 14.05 -13.60
C ILE A 139 13.23 14.76 -14.29
N ALA A 140 13.52 14.38 -15.53
CA ALA A 140 14.69 14.85 -16.26
C ALA A 140 14.70 16.36 -16.52
N SER A 141 13.54 16.98 -16.73
CA SER A 141 13.42 18.43 -16.94
C SER A 141 13.40 19.26 -15.66
N HIS A 142 13.54 18.65 -14.47
CA HIS A 142 13.61 19.40 -13.22
C HIS A 142 14.80 20.38 -13.22
N PRO A 143 14.62 21.67 -12.87
CA PRO A 143 15.68 22.68 -12.94
C PRO A 143 16.96 22.32 -12.16
N ASP A 144 16.78 21.70 -10.99
CA ASP A 144 17.87 21.31 -10.08
C ASP A 144 18.12 19.79 -10.06
N ALA A 145 17.95 19.10 -11.20
CA ALA A 145 18.00 17.63 -11.22
C ALA A 145 19.29 17.01 -10.67
N SER A 146 20.42 17.71 -10.75
CA SER A 146 21.72 17.27 -10.22
C SER A 146 21.78 17.19 -8.69
N GLU A 147 20.86 17.84 -7.97
CA GLU A 147 20.85 17.89 -6.51
C GLU A 147 20.15 16.68 -5.86
N TYR A 148 19.43 15.89 -6.66
CA TYR A 148 18.60 14.78 -6.19
C TYR A 148 19.30 13.43 -6.37
N GLY A 149 18.75 12.40 -5.72
CA GLY A 149 19.39 11.07 -5.64
C GLY A 149 19.30 10.27 -6.94
N ALA A 150 18.27 10.55 -7.74
CA ALA A 150 18.04 9.92 -9.03
C ALA A 150 17.23 10.84 -9.95
N ILE A 151 17.36 10.59 -11.26
CA ILE A 151 16.47 11.13 -12.28
C ILE A 151 15.60 9.97 -12.76
N GLY A 152 14.29 10.05 -12.47
CA GLY A 152 13.34 8.98 -12.73
C GLY A 152 13.58 7.74 -11.87
N GLY A 153 13.14 6.59 -12.37
CA GLY A 153 13.24 5.33 -11.67
C GLY A 153 12.15 4.35 -12.05
N GLN A 154 12.31 3.08 -11.65
CA GLN A 154 11.34 2.03 -11.93
C GLN A 154 10.98 1.26 -10.66
N LEU A 155 9.69 1.19 -10.36
CA LEU A 155 9.11 0.32 -9.34
C LEU A 155 8.33 -0.82 -10.02
N LYS A 156 8.75 -2.07 -9.79
CA LYS A 156 8.00 -3.26 -10.20
C LYS A 156 7.44 -3.96 -8.99
N ALA A 157 6.20 -4.44 -9.11
CA ALA A 157 5.61 -5.31 -8.12
C ALA A 157 4.72 -6.36 -8.75
N THR A 158 4.85 -7.59 -8.28
CA THR A 158 3.88 -8.66 -8.52
C THR A 158 3.28 -9.05 -7.18
N LEU A 159 1.96 -8.97 -7.04
CA LEU A 159 1.27 -9.13 -5.76
C LEU A 159 -0.12 -9.75 -5.91
N ALA A 160 -0.70 -10.12 -4.77
CA ALA A 160 -2.13 -10.33 -4.61
C ALA A 160 -2.66 -9.40 -3.52
N VAL A 161 -3.88 -8.89 -3.70
CA VAL A 161 -4.62 -8.26 -2.59
C VAL A 161 -5.41 -9.36 -1.89
N ASP A 162 -5.11 -9.61 -0.63
CA ASP A 162 -5.69 -10.72 0.13
C ASP A 162 -6.99 -10.31 0.81
N GLN A 163 -7.06 -9.05 1.25
CA GLN A 163 -8.20 -8.49 1.96
C GLN A 163 -8.34 -7.00 1.66
N VAL A 164 -9.58 -6.54 1.57
CA VAL A 164 -9.97 -5.14 1.81
C VAL A 164 -11.06 -5.10 2.86
N SER A 165 -11.26 -3.93 3.49
CA SER A 165 -12.34 -3.77 4.47
C SER A 165 -13.68 -4.24 3.91
N THR A 166 -14.49 -4.89 4.73
CA THR A 166 -15.86 -5.30 4.37
C THR A 166 -16.94 -4.34 4.88
N SER A 167 -16.55 -3.33 5.67
CA SER A 167 -17.41 -2.23 6.13
C SER A 167 -17.08 -0.91 5.43
N GLY A 168 -18.04 0.01 5.42
CA GLY A 168 -17.90 1.35 4.85
C GLY A 168 -19.10 1.79 4.00
N GLU A 169 -19.09 3.06 3.60
CA GLU A 169 -20.14 3.63 2.77
C GLU A 169 -19.91 3.37 1.27
N TYR A 170 -20.80 2.63 0.61
CA TYR A 170 -20.74 2.34 -0.84
C TYR A 170 -20.59 3.56 -1.75
N ARG A 171 -21.11 4.73 -1.34
CA ARG A 171 -21.00 5.99 -2.10
C ARG A 171 -19.59 6.58 -2.07
N LYS A 172 -18.73 6.16 -1.15
CA LYS A 172 -17.37 6.66 -0.97
C LYS A 172 -16.40 5.71 -1.69
N ASN A 173 -15.68 6.23 -2.69
CA ASN A 173 -14.71 5.41 -3.44
C ASN A 173 -13.53 4.93 -2.57
N ASN A 174 -13.30 5.55 -1.42
CA ASN A 174 -12.26 5.15 -0.48
C ASN A 174 -12.70 3.99 0.44
N ALA A 175 -14.01 3.72 0.55
CA ALA A 175 -14.50 2.55 1.25
C ALA A 175 -14.19 1.29 0.42
N PHE A 176 -13.84 0.21 1.13
CA PHE A 176 -13.47 -1.10 0.56
C PHE A 176 -12.27 -1.05 -0.40
N ALA A 177 -11.39 -0.06 -0.21
CA ALA A 177 -10.26 0.21 -1.11
C ALA A 177 -8.93 0.23 -0.36
N VAL A 178 -7.89 -0.17 -1.06
CA VAL A 178 -6.50 -0.12 -0.61
C VAL A 178 -5.64 0.48 -1.72
N VAL A 179 -4.73 1.37 -1.34
CA VAL A 179 -3.65 1.83 -2.23
C VAL A 179 -2.46 0.88 -2.04
N ILE A 180 -1.93 0.38 -3.15
CA ILE A 180 -0.87 -0.66 -3.17
C ILE A 180 0.48 -0.16 -3.70
N GLY A 181 0.48 0.94 -4.45
CA GLY A 181 1.68 1.58 -5.00
C GLY A 181 1.42 3.06 -5.27
N GLN A 182 2.45 3.89 -5.11
CA GLN A 182 2.35 5.34 -5.31
C GLN A 182 3.66 5.95 -5.84
N ILE A 183 3.51 7.10 -6.47
CA ILE A 183 4.52 8.17 -6.45
C ILE A 183 3.94 9.30 -5.63
N HIS A 184 4.69 9.79 -4.65
CA HIS A 184 4.29 10.94 -3.86
C HIS A 184 5.31 12.06 -4.10
N GLY A 185 4.81 13.26 -4.41
CA GLY A 185 5.59 14.49 -4.54
C GLY A 185 5.86 15.15 -3.18
N SER A 186 6.13 16.45 -3.17
CA SER A 186 6.23 17.22 -1.93
C SER A 186 4.87 17.31 -1.20
N ASP A 187 3.83 17.73 -1.92
CA ASP A 187 2.50 17.98 -1.36
C ASP A 187 1.40 17.04 -1.89
N ASN A 188 1.53 16.58 -3.13
CA ASN A 188 0.49 15.87 -3.87
C ASN A 188 1.00 14.56 -4.47
N GLU A 189 0.09 13.69 -4.92
CA GLU A 189 0.47 12.38 -5.45
C GLU A 189 0.27 12.26 -6.97
N PRO A 190 1.36 12.31 -7.77
CA PRO A 190 1.30 12.03 -9.22
C PRO A 190 0.69 10.68 -9.55
N LEU A 191 0.80 9.71 -8.63
CA LEU A 191 0.25 8.38 -8.81
C LEU A 191 -0.23 7.78 -7.49
N LYS A 192 -1.45 7.27 -7.50
CA LYS A 192 -1.92 6.26 -6.55
C LYS A 192 -2.51 5.08 -7.32
N ILE A 193 -2.07 3.86 -7.05
CA ILE A 193 -2.65 2.62 -7.61
C ILE A 193 -3.59 2.02 -6.57
N LEU A 194 -4.86 1.84 -6.91
CA LEU A 194 -5.92 1.44 -6.00
C LEU A 194 -6.56 0.12 -6.45
N TYR A 195 -6.69 -0.80 -5.51
CA TYR A 195 -7.60 -1.93 -5.61
C TYR A 195 -8.83 -1.67 -4.74
N ARG A 196 -10.03 -1.87 -5.28
CA ARG A 196 -11.30 -1.72 -4.55
C ARG A 196 -12.24 -2.87 -4.87
N LYS A 197 -12.80 -3.51 -3.85
CA LYS A 197 -13.77 -4.59 -4.02
C LYS A 197 -14.96 -4.40 -3.10
N LEU A 198 -16.16 -4.35 -3.66
CA LEU A 198 -17.37 -4.22 -2.86
C LEU A 198 -17.69 -5.54 -2.10
N PRO A 199 -18.32 -5.46 -0.92
CA PRO A 199 -18.92 -6.63 -0.30
C PRO A 199 -19.92 -7.30 -1.26
N GLY A 200 -19.90 -8.64 -1.30
CA GLY A 200 -20.77 -9.44 -2.18
C GLY A 200 -20.28 -9.62 -3.62
N HIS A 201 -19.41 -8.76 -4.14
CA HIS A 201 -18.77 -8.97 -5.45
C HIS A 201 -17.74 -10.10 -5.38
N GLU A 202 -17.53 -10.83 -6.47
CA GLU A 202 -16.42 -11.79 -6.61
C GLU A 202 -15.13 -11.05 -7.02
N PHE A 203 -15.24 -10.08 -7.94
CA PHE A 203 -14.12 -9.34 -8.48
C PHE A 203 -14.00 -7.93 -7.89
N GLY A 204 -12.77 -7.49 -7.69
CA GLY A 204 -12.42 -6.10 -7.40
C GLY A 204 -11.98 -5.36 -8.65
N SER A 205 -12.00 -4.03 -8.58
CA SER A 205 -11.52 -3.15 -9.62
C SER A 205 -10.12 -2.63 -9.29
N LEU A 206 -9.24 -2.64 -10.30
CA LEU A 206 -7.93 -2.01 -10.27
C LEU A 206 -8.02 -0.68 -11.04
N SER A 207 -7.55 0.39 -10.42
CA SER A 207 -7.55 1.74 -10.98
C SER A 207 -6.31 2.49 -10.53
N TRP A 208 -6.03 3.61 -11.19
CA TRP A 208 -5.02 4.54 -10.72
C TRP A 208 -5.53 5.98 -10.76
N ASN A 209 -4.97 6.81 -9.90
CA ASN A 209 -5.30 8.23 -9.79
C ASN A 209 -4.07 9.09 -10.08
N TYR A 210 -4.26 10.14 -10.87
CA TYR A 210 -3.37 11.31 -10.94
C TYR A 210 -3.97 12.44 -10.11
N GLU A 211 -3.29 12.91 -9.08
CA GLU A 211 -3.72 14.12 -8.36
C GLU A 211 -3.23 15.36 -9.10
N LEU A 212 -4.14 16.29 -9.41
CA LEU A 212 -3.77 17.59 -9.97
C LEU A 212 -2.87 18.36 -8.99
N ASN A 213 -1.84 19.03 -9.49
CA ASN A 213 -0.87 19.77 -8.69
C ASN A 213 -0.99 21.28 -8.89
N PRO A 214 -1.92 21.96 -8.20
CA PRO A 214 -2.06 23.40 -8.33
C PRO A 214 -1.01 24.17 -7.53
N ILE A 215 -0.86 25.45 -7.85
CA ILE A 215 -0.05 26.38 -7.03
C ILE A 215 -0.52 26.40 -5.56
N PRO A 216 0.37 26.73 -4.59
CA PRO A 216 0.07 26.67 -3.16
C PRO A 216 -1.23 27.37 -2.75
N GLU A 217 -1.54 28.52 -3.34
CA GLU A 217 -2.73 29.33 -3.03
C GLU A 217 -4.03 28.62 -3.44
N LEU A 218 -3.96 27.64 -4.35
CA LEU A 218 -5.10 26.92 -4.89
C LEU A 218 -5.24 25.48 -4.37
N GLN A 219 -4.35 25.04 -3.47
CA GLN A 219 -4.35 23.68 -2.90
C GLN A 219 -5.67 23.28 -2.22
N ASP A 220 -6.33 24.26 -1.57
CA ASP A 220 -7.64 24.08 -0.91
C ASP A 220 -8.77 24.90 -1.54
N ALA A 221 -8.49 25.59 -2.65
CA ALA A 221 -9.48 26.37 -3.36
C ALA A 221 -10.62 25.49 -3.91
N ARG A 222 -11.79 26.11 -4.06
CA ARG A 222 -13.00 25.48 -4.58
C ARG A 222 -13.58 26.32 -5.72
N ASP A 223 -14.21 25.64 -6.68
CA ASP A 223 -14.99 26.32 -7.72
C ASP A 223 -16.29 26.92 -7.16
N SER A 224 -17.04 27.62 -8.02
CA SER A 224 -18.32 28.24 -7.67
C SER A 224 -19.39 27.25 -7.18
N ASN A 225 -19.24 25.95 -7.46
CA ASN A 225 -20.12 24.88 -7.00
C ASN A 225 -19.61 24.23 -5.71
N GLY A 226 -18.52 24.75 -5.11
CA GLY A 226 -17.92 24.24 -3.90
C GLY A 226 -17.08 22.98 -4.10
N LYS A 227 -16.75 22.58 -5.32
CA LYS A 227 -15.89 21.42 -5.58
C LYS A 227 -14.42 21.83 -5.46
N LYS A 228 -13.60 21.03 -4.78
CA LYS A 228 -12.14 21.28 -4.70
C LYS A 228 -11.52 21.32 -6.09
N LEU A 229 -10.65 22.30 -6.31
CA LEU A 229 -9.88 22.43 -7.55
C LEU A 229 -8.81 21.33 -7.63
N ARG A 230 -8.04 21.12 -6.56
CA ARG A 230 -7.22 19.92 -6.39
C ARG A 230 -8.09 18.69 -6.21
N LYS A 231 -7.87 17.67 -7.04
CA LYS A 231 -8.62 16.41 -7.03
C LYS A 231 -7.85 15.33 -7.77
N ASP A 232 -8.15 14.09 -7.40
CA ASP A 232 -7.77 12.91 -8.18
C ASP A 232 -8.58 12.81 -9.48
N ILE A 233 -7.87 12.70 -10.60
CA ILE A 233 -8.37 12.20 -11.89
C ILE A 233 -8.16 10.69 -11.89
N ARG A 234 -9.20 9.91 -12.21
CA ARG A 234 -9.23 8.46 -11.97
C ARG A 234 -9.34 7.69 -13.28
N HIS A 235 -8.57 6.62 -13.38
CA HIS A 235 -8.43 5.81 -14.59
C HIS A 235 -8.68 4.34 -14.26
N ASN A 236 -9.59 3.71 -14.99
CA ASN A 236 -9.85 2.27 -14.85
C ASN A 236 -8.72 1.48 -15.51
N VAL A 237 -8.21 0.48 -14.81
CA VAL A 237 -7.35 -0.56 -15.40
C VAL A 237 -8.21 -1.78 -15.67
N PHE A 238 -8.72 -2.45 -14.64
CA PHE A 238 -9.62 -3.60 -14.73
C PHE A 238 -10.84 -3.33 -13.86
N GLY A 239 -12.05 -3.58 -14.37
CA GLY A 239 -13.27 -3.18 -13.69
C GLY A 239 -13.52 -1.67 -13.70
N THR A 240 -14.22 -1.16 -12.69
CA THR A 240 -14.68 0.23 -12.61
C THR A 240 -14.47 0.84 -11.22
N TYR A 241 -13.78 1.98 -11.12
CA TYR A 241 -13.40 2.59 -9.84
C TYR A 241 -14.60 3.06 -8.99
N ASN A 242 -15.70 3.51 -9.62
CA ASN A 242 -16.85 4.13 -8.95
C ASN A 242 -18.06 3.20 -8.79
N LEU A 243 -17.83 1.90 -8.65
CA LEU A 243 -18.93 0.98 -8.35
C LEU A 243 -19.70 1.38 -7.08
N ARG A 244 -20.99 1.05 -7.09
CA ARG A 244 -21.97 1.29 -6.02
C ARG A 244 -22.63 -0.04 -5.66
N GLU A 245 -23.36 -0.07 -4.56
CA GLU A 245 -23.99 -1.30 -4.03
C GLU A 245 -24.88 -2.04 -5.04
N HIS A 246 -25.59 -1.30 -5.89
CA HIS A 246 -26.50 -1.87 -6.88
C HIS A 246 -25.85 -2.17 -8.23
N HIS A 247 -24.56 -1.89 -8.40
CA HIS A 247 -23.86 -2.20 -9.64
C HIS A 247 -23.46 -3.67 -9.68
N ASP A 248 -23.48 -4.24 -10.88
CA ASP A 248 -23.03 -5.60 -11.13
C ASP A 248 -21.53 -5.79 -10.83
N ASP A 249 -21.17 -7.03 -10.56
CA ASP A 249 -19.80 -7.47 -10.32
C ASP A 249 -18.93 -7.27 -11.57
N PRO A 250 -17.80 -6.55 -11.49
CA PRO A 250 -16.95 -6.24 -12.65
C PRO A 250 -16.21 -7.48 -13.16
N GLN A 251 -16.77 -8.19 -14.13
CA GLN A 251 -16.26 -9.48 -14.62
C GLN A 251 -14.83 -9.44 -15.18
N ASP A 252 -14.36 -8.28 -15.65
CA ASP A 252 -12.98 -8.08 -16.12
C ASP A 252 -11.99 -7.77 -14.98
N GLY A 253 -12.49 -7.56 -13.75
CA GLY A 253 -11.75 -7.23 -12.53
C GLY A 253 -10.87 -8.36 -11.99
N ILE A 254 -10.29 -8.15 -10.81
CA ILE A 254 -9.30 -9.03 -10.17
C ILE A 254 -9.86 -9.51 -8.82
N ARG A 255 -9.86 -10.82 -8.55
CA ARG A 255 -10.34 -11.36 -7.26
C ARG A 255 -9.34 -11.10 -6.13
N LEU A 256 -9.81 -11.21 -4.89
CA LEU A 256 -8.88 -11.32 -3.75
C LEU A 256 -8.05 -12.61 -3.89
N GLY A 257 -6.75 -12.54 -3.61
CA GLY A 257 -5.80 -13.62 -3.79
C GLY A 257 -5.35 -13.88 -5.25
N GLU A 258 -5.94 -13.21 -6.24
CA GLU A 258 -5.52 -13.32 -7.65
C GLU A 258 -4.25 -12.51 -7.87
N ILE A 259 -3.22 -13.12 -8.49
CA ILE A 259 -1.94 -12.46 -8.75
C ILE A 259 -2.03 -11.57 -9.99
N PHE A 260 -1.53 -10.35 -9.83
CA PHE A 260 -1.32 -9.39 -10.91
C PHE A 260 -0.04 -8.62 -10.66
N SER A 261 0.44 -7.90 -11.66
CA SER A 261 1.60 -7.03 -11.52
C SER A 261 1.31 -5.61 -11.96
N TYR A 262 2.10 -4.68 -11.41
CA TYR A 262 2.22 -3.33 -11.93
C TYR A 262 3.70 -2.96 -12.07
N GLU A 263 3.98 -2.13 -13.05
CA GLU A 263 5.25 -1.44 -13.23
C GLU A 263 4.98 0.06 -13.35
N VAL A 264 5.73 0.85 -12.58
CA VAL A 264 5.75 2.30 -12.65
C VAL A 264 7.16 2.71 -13.04
N ASN A 265 7.34 3.17 -14.27
CA ASN A 265 8.64 3.59 -14.80
C ASN A 265 8.59 5.07 -15.17
N VAL A 266 9.41 5.88 -14.53
CA VAL A 266 9.60 7.30 -14.88
C VAL A 266 10.89 7.42 -15.68
N GLU A 267 10.75 7.70 -16.97
CA GLU A 267 11.87 7.87 -17.91
C GLU A 267 11.75 9.24 -18.59
N GLY A 268 12.81 10.05 -18.48
CA GLY A 268 12.73 11.45 -18.90
C GLY A 268 11.71 12.20 -18.03
N ASP A 269 10.68 12.75 -18.67
CA ASP A 269 9.53 13.40 -18.02
C ASP A 269 8.28 12.52 -17.98
N ILE A 270 8.34 11.31 -18.54
CA ILE A 270 7.17 10.47 -18.76
C ILE A 270 7.08 9.39 -17.69
N MET A 271 5.98 9.38 -16.95
CA MET A 271 5.56 8.24 -16.14
C MET A 271 4.80 7.25 -17.01
N LYS A 272 5.38 6.06 -17.17
CA LYS A 272 4.81 4.91 -17.86
C LYS A 272 4.30 3.91 -16.84
N LEU A 273 3.02 3.56 -16.95
CA LEU A 273 2.36 2.57 -16.12
C LEU A 273 2.08 1.34 -16.97
N THR A 274 2.46 0.17 -16.48
CA THR A 274 2.08 -1.12 -17.07
C THR A 274 1.38 -1.95 -16.01
N PHE A 275 0.23 -2.51 -16.34
CA PHE A 275 -0.52 -3.41 -15.46
C PHE A 275 -0.76 -4.73 -16.18
N THR A 276 -0.45 -5.83 -15.50
CA THR A 276 -0.58 -7.17 -16.08
C THR A 276 -1.45 -8.04 -15.19
N LYS A 277 -2.55 -8.55 -15.75
CA LYS A 277 -3.40 -9.57 -15.12
C LYS A 277 -2.96 -10.95 -15.60
N ASN A 278 -2.90 -11.93 -14.69
CA ASN A 278 -2.39 -13.28 -14.92
C ASN A 278 -0.95 -13.32 -15.49
N PRO A 279 0.04 -12.70 -14.82
CA PRO A 279 1.39 -12.57 -15.35
C PRO A 279 2.07 -13.92 -15.57
N GLY A 280 2.53 -14.16 -16.81
CA GLY A 280 3.17 -15.39 -17.25
C GLY A 280 2.23 -16.54 -17.59
N GLU A 281 0.90 -16.34 -17.54
CA GLU A 281 -0.10 -17.34 -17.88
C GLU A 281 -0.60 -17.19 -19.33
N ALA A 282 -1.21 -18.23 -19.88
CA ALA A 282 -1.70 -18.22 -21.26
C ALA A 282 -2.80 -17.16 -21.54
N ASN A 283 -3.48 -16.69 -20.50
CA ASN A 283 -4.52 -15.65 -20.55
C ASN A 283 -4.05 -14.32 -19.94
N GLU A 284 -2.76 -14.02 -20.07
CA GLU A 284 -2.18 -12.73 -19.69
C GLU A 284 -2.86 -11.56 -20.40
N ILE A 285 -3.14 -10.47 -19.67
CA ILE A 285 -3.67 -9.23 -20.23
C ILE A 285 -2.86 -8.06 -19.72
N VAL A 286 -2.31 -7.27 -20.66
CA VAL A 286 -1.49 -6.09 -20.37
C VAL A 286 -2.26 -4.81 -20.72
N LYS A 287 -2.23 -3.81 -19.83
CA LYS A 287 -2.73 -2.45 -20.08
C LYS A 287 -1.67 -1.42 -19.72
N THR A 288 -1.48 -0.44 -20.59
CA THR A 288 -0.47 0.62 -20.42
C THR A 288 -1.07 2.02 -20.43
N PHE A 289 -0.40 2.93 -19.73
CA PHE A 289 -0.77 4.35 -19.66
C PHE A 289 0.50 5.19 -19.56
N ASP A 290 0.51 6.35 -20.21
CA ASP A 290 1.62 7.30 -20.14
C ASP A 290 1.09 8.67 -19.68
N VAL A 291 1.85 9.33 -18.81
CA VAL A 291 1.59 10.70 -18.34
C VAL A 291 2.88 11.50 -18.43
N ASN A 292 2.85 12.64 -19.12
CA ASN A 292 3.94 13.62 -19.02
C ASN A 292 3.82 14.34 -17.68
N LEU A 293 4.74 14.08 -16.76
CA LEU A 293 4.75 14.70 -15.44
C LEU A 293 5.25 16.15 -15.48
N ALA A 294 5.97 16.58 -16.51
CA ALA A 294 6.40 17.97 -16.61
C ALA A 294 5.25 18.91 -17.01
N GLU A 295 4.31 18.41 -17.81
CA GLU A 295 3.19 19.20 -18.32
C GLU A 295 2.08 19.33 -17.28
N GLY A 296 1.62 20.57 -17.10
CA GLY A 296 0.37 20.84 -16.40
C GLY A 296 -0.85 20.66 -17.31
N ASN A 297 -1.98 21.22 -16.87
CA ASN A 297 -3.25 21.17 -17.58
C ASN A 297 -3.74 19.73 -17.90
N TYR A 298 -3.46 18.76 -17.03
CA TYR A 298 -3.83 17.37 -17.25
C TYR A 298 -5.33 17.23 -17.55
N GLN A 299 -5.64 16.69 -18.73
CA GLN A 299 -7.01 16.56 -19.26
C GLN A 299 -7.83 17.87 -19.26
N GLY A 300 -7.18 19.01 -19.50
CA GLY A 300 -7.84 20.33 -19.58
C GLY A 300 -8.11 20.97 -18.22
N HIS A 301 -7.48 20.48 -17.14
CA HIS A 301 -7.56 21.12 -15.83
C HIS A 301 -6.48 22.18 -15.66
N GLU A 302 -6.78 23.42 -16.06
CA GLU A 302 -5.84 24.57 -16.07
C GLU A 302 -5.14 24.85 -14.72
N VAL A 303 -5.74 24.45 -13.61
CA VAL A 303 -5.13 24.60 -12.28
C VAL A 303 -3.90 23.74 -12.09
N ASP A 304 -3.80 22.62 -12.81
CA ASP A 304 -2.68 21.69 -12.71
C ASP A 304 -1.41 22.28 -13.33
N GLN A 305 -0.33 22.33 -12.54
CA GLN A 305 0.97 22.82 -12.98
C GLN A 305 1.92 21.69 -13.40
N GLY A 306 1.47 20.44 -13.31
CA GLY A 306 2.37 19.29 -13.43
C GLY A 306 3.32 19.22 -12.24
N TYR A 307 4.35 18.38 -12.36
CA TYR A 307 5.30 18.02 -11.32
C TYR A 307 6.76 18.32 -11.71
N GLN A 308 6.99 19.18 -12.72
CA GLN A 308 8.35 19.49 -13.20
C GLN A 308 9.30 19.99 -12.11
N ALA A 309 8.81 20.86 -11.22
CA ALA A 309 9.60 21.46 -10.16
C ALA A 309 9.45 20.71 -8.82
N ASP A 310 8.88 19.50 -8.83
CA ASP A 310 8.63 18.71 -7.63
C ASP A 310 9.65 17.58 -7.48
N TRP A 311 9.89 17.19 -6.23
CA TRP A 311 10.66 16.01 -5.87
C TRP A 311 9.74 14.90 -5.42
N MET A 312 10.11 13.67 -5.77
CA MET A 312 9.23 12.53 -5.69
C MET A 312 9.92 11.33 -5.06
N TYR A 313 9.10 10.43 -4.55
CA TYR A 313 9.56 9.14 -4.05
C TYR A 313 8.49 8.07 -4.26
N TYR A 314 8.96 6.84 -4.49
CA TYR A 314 8.08 5.68 -4.61
C TYR A 314 7.57 5.22 -3.25
N LYS A 315 6.37 4.62 -3.26
CA LYS A 315 5.79 3.92 -2.11
C LYS A 315 5.14 2.62 -2.57
N ALA A 316 5.18 1.59 -1.73
CA ALA A 316 4.57 0.30 -1.99
C ALA A 316 4.15 -0.38 -0.67
N GLY A 317 3.09 -1.18 -0.69
CA GLY A 317 2.59 -1.91 0.48
C GLY A 317 1.08 -1.80 0.61
N VAL A 318 0.58 -1.55 1.83
CA VAL A 318 -0.84 -1.36 2.10
C VAL A 318 -1.08 0.00 2.75
N TYR A 319 -1.70 0.90 2.01
CA TYR A 319 -2.26 2.14 2.52
C TYR A 319 -3.79 2.07 2.49
N ASN A 320 -4.38 1.73 3.64
CA ASN A 320 -5.80 1.42 3.76
C ASN A 320 -6.65 2.69 3.61
N GLN A 321 -7.50 2.76 2.59
CA GLN A 321 -8.35 3.93 2.34
C GLN A 321 -9.64 3.91 3.17
N CYS A 322 -9.93 2.80 3.85
CA CYS A 322 -11.13 2.60 4.65
C CYS A 322 -10.89 3.02 6.11
N ASN A 323 -11.08 4.30 6.42
CA ASN A 323 -10.98 4.82 7.79
C ASN A 323 -12.36 5.01 8.45
N THR A 324 -12.36 5.10 9.78
CA THR A 324 -13.57 5.24 10.63
C THR A 324 -14.11 6.67 10.74
N LYS A 325 -13.57 7.64 9.98
CA LYS A 325 -14.08 9.01 10.01
C LYS A 325 -15.37 9.12 9.21
N ALA A 326 -16.45 9.55 9.87
CA ALA A 326 -17.76 9.78 9.25
C ALA A 326 -17.72 10.77 8.05
N SER A 327 -16.78 11.71 8.04
CA SER A 327 -16.59 12.64 6.92
C SER A 327 -15.86 12.04 5.70
N SER A 328 -15.34 10.81 5.82
CA SER A 328 -14.52 10.14 4.82
C SER A 328 -15.19 8.83 4.37
N SER A 329 -14.55 7.68 4.58
CA SER A 329 -15.03 6.35 4.15
C SER A 329 -16.09 5.78 5.09
N ASN A 330 -16.13 6.26 6.33
CA ASN A 330 -17.07 5.82 7.38
C ASN A 330 -17.10 4.30 7.54
N CYS A 331 -15.92 3.67 7.56
CA CYS A 331 -15.77 2.25 7.81
C CYS A 331 -15.92 1.95 9.30
N GLU A 332 -16.17 0.70 9.64
CA GLU A 332 -16.23 0.26 11.03
C GLU A 332 -14.86 -0.25 11.47
N TRP A 333 -14.67 -0.33 12.78
CA TRP A 333 -13.57 -1.07 13.40
C TRP A 333 -14.15 -2.08 14.41
N ARG A 334 -14.57 -3.24 13.90
CA ARG A 334 -15.05 -4.37 14.70
C ARG A 334 -13.96 -5.40 15.01
N GLY A 335 -12.74 -5.16 14.51
CA GLY A 335 -11.59 -6.03 14.62
C GLY A 335 -11.27 -6.79 13.34
N MET A 336 -10.08 -7.37 13.30
CA MET A 336 -9.54 -8.09 12.13
C MET A 336 -10.44 -9.26 11.71
N GLU A 337 -11.00 -10.01 12.66
CA GLU A 337 -11.88 -11.17 12.39
C GLU A 337 -13.18 -10.79 11.67
N ALA A 338 -13.63 -9.53 11.80
CA ALA A 338 -14.77 -8.99 11.05
C ALA A 338 -14.40 -8.54 9.63
N GLY A 339 -13.13 -8.63 9.25
CA GLY A 339 -12.62 -8.22 7.94
C GLY A 339 -12.43 -6.71 7.78
N ASP A 340 -12.27 -5.95 8.87
CA ASP A 340 -12.12 -4.48 8.87
C ASP A 340 -10.65 -4.05 8.72
N TYR A 341 -9.98 -4.54 7.68
CA TYR A 341 -8.58 -4.25 7.39
C TYR A 341 -8.26 -4.44 5.90
N ALA A 342 -7.06 -4.02 5.50
CA ALA A 342 -6.50 -4.34 4.20
C ALA A 342 -5.22 -5.17 4.34
N GLN A 343 -5.00 -6.08 3.40
CA GLN A 343 -3.79 -6.90 3.32
C GLN A 343 -3.42 -7.18 1.87
N ALA A 344 -2.12 -7.19 1.60
CA ALA A 344 -1.57 -7.62 0.32
C ALA A 344 -0.27 -8.41 0.53
N SER A 345 -0.05 -9.39 -0.34
CA SER A 345 1.13 -10.25 -0.37
C SER A 345 1.92 -9.99 -1.65
N PHE A 346 3.15 -9.51 -1.53
CA PHE A 346 4.04 -9.19 -2.63
C PHE A 346 4.99 -10.38 -2.89
N TYR A 347 5.01 -10.86 -4.14
CA TYR A 347 5.89 -11.91 -4.62
C TYR A 347 7.12 -11.36 -5.34
N GLU A 348 7.03 -10.14 -5.85
CA GLU A 348 8.11 -9.38 -6.44
C GLU A 348 7.97 -7.93 -6.00
N LEU A 349 9.09 -7.30 -5.64
CA LEU A 349 9.17 -5.88 -5.34
C LEU A 349 10.59 -5.38 -5.65
N GLU A 350 10.73 -4.61 -6.72
CA GLU A 350 12.03 -4.09 -7.17
C GLU A 350 11.98 -2.58 -7.32
N LEU A 351 13.00 -1.90 -6.82
CA LEU A 351 13.20 -0.46 -7.00
C LEU A 351 14.54 -0.17 -7.67
N ASN A 352 14.48 0.20 -8.94
CA ASN A 352 15.63 0.53 -9.77
C ASN A 352 15.74 2.05 -9.88
N GLN A 353 16.67 2.62 -9.10
CA GLN A 353 17.00 4.05 -9.00
C GLN A 353 18.47 4.24 -8.68
#